data_AF-A0A930F778-F1
#
_entry.id   AF-A0A930F778-F1
#
_cell.length_a   1.000
_cell.length_b   1.000
_cell.length_c   1.000
_cell.angle_alpha   90.00
_cell.angle_beta   90.00
_cell.angle_gamma   90.00
#
_symmetry.space_group_name_H-M   'P 1'
#
loop_
_entity.id
_entity.type
_entity.pdbx_description
1 polymer ?
#
loop_
_entity_poly.entity_id
_entity_poly.type
_entity_poly.pdbx_seq_one_letter_code
_entity_poly.pdbx_strand_id
1 'polypeptide(L)'
;MNQPLFYGNLLVTLAFGAFAGLMFYRLANTKGKIKYAGRQWDATKITLIVIVGLTLVSLIGNTITVFDILRVIVIIVAIVAYWLAKDGIGEEGYVTNGKFHAWKELSGYDYKDDKKFFNLYLTSS
;
A
#
# COMPACT_ATOMS: atom_id res chain seq x y z
N MET A 1 24.22 10.29 -21.51
CA MET A 1 22.98 9.85 -20.83
C MET A 1 22.33 8.77 -21.68
N ASN A 2 22.18 7.55 -21.16
CA ASN A 2 21.45 6.49 -21.85
C ASN A 2 19.96 6.81 -21.78
N GLN A 3 19.44 7.41 -22.86
CA GLN A 3 18.03 7.80 -23.07
C GLN A 3 17.01 6.78 -22.51
N PRO A 4 17.09 5.46 -22.78
CA PRO A 4 16.09 4.50 -22.29
C PRO A 4 16.08 4.33 -20.76
N LEU A 5 17.24 4.42 -20.09
CA LEU A 5 17.32 4.34 -18.63
C LEU A 5 16.72 5.57 -17.96
N PHE A 6 16.87 6.73 -18.58
CA PHE A 6 16.29 7.99 -18.09
C PHE A 6 14.75 7.97 -18.13
N TYR A 7 14.16 7.57 -19.26
CA TYR A 7 12.70 7.49 -19.37
C TYR A 7 12.10 6.43 -18.44
N GLY A 8 12.76 5.27 -18.30
CA GLY A 8 12.33 4.23 -17.36
C GLY A 8 12.30 4.73 -15.91
N ASN A 9 13.36 5.39 -15.46
CA ASN A 9 13.43 5.95 -14.11
C ASN A 9 12.38 7.04 -13.86
N LEU A 10 12.14 7.90 -14.85
CA LEU A 10 11.13 8.94 -14.78
C LEU A 10 9.72 8.34 -14.65
N LEU A 11 9.38 7.35 -15.47
CA LEU A 11 8.07 6.68 -15.43
C LEU A 11 7.84 5.98 -14.09
N VAL A 12 8.83 5.25 -13.59
CA VAL A 12 8.74 4.59 -12.27
C VAL A 12 8.54 5.63 -11.16
N THR A 13 9.31 6.71 -11.19
CA THR A 13 9.20 7.79 -10.21
C THR A 13 7.80 8.42 -10.22
N LEU A 14 7.25 8.72 -11.40
CA LEU A 14 5.91 9.30 -11.52
C LEU A 14 4.83 8.33 -11.05
N ALA A 15 4.92 7.05 -11.42
CA ALA A 15 3.96 6.03 -11.01
C ALA A 15 3.94 5.84 -9.48
N PHE A 16 5.11 5.68 -8.86
CA PHE A 16 5.21 5.54 -7.41
C PHE A 16 4.91 6.84 -6.67
N GLY A 17 5.20 8.00 -7.25
CA GLY A 17 4.82 9.30 -6.69
C GLY A 17 3.31 9.48 -6.65
N ALA A 18 2.61 9.15 -7.75
CA ALA A 18 1.16 9.16 -7.79
C ALA A 18 0.55 8.15 -6.81
N PHE A 19 1.13 6.95 -6.72
CA PHE A 19 0.71 5.93 -5.75
C PHE A 19 0.89 6.40 -4.30
N ALA A 20 2.04 7.02 -3.96
CA ALA A 20 2.28 7.60 -2.65
C ALA A 20 1.22 8.64 -2.29
N GLY A 21 0.95 9.58 -3.21
CA GLY A 21 -0.08 10.61 -3.04
C GLY A 21 -1.47 10.01 -2.80
N LEU A 22 -1.84 8.99 -3.59
CA LEU A 22 -3.10 8.26 -3.41
C LEU A 22 -3.18 7.57 -2.04
N MET A 23 -2.10 6.94 -1.58
CA MET A 23 -2.07 6.28 -0.28
C MET A 23 -2.13 7.28 0.88
N PHE A 24 -1.49 8.44 0.77
CA PHE A 24 -1.64 9.52 1.75
C PHE A 24 -3.06 10.09 1.78
N TYR A 25 -3.69 10.29 0.63
CA TYR A 25 -5.10 10.70 0.55
C TYR A 25 -6.02 9.66 1.21
N ARG A 26 -5.80 8.37 0.93
CA ARG A 26 -6.53 7.26 1.56
C ARG A 26 -6.31 7.23 3.07
N LEU A 27 -5.06 7.34 3.52
CA LEU A 27 -4.71 7.40 4.94
C LEU A 27 -5.44 8.54 5.66
N ALA A 28 -5.50 9.73 5.06
CA ALA A 28 -6.20 10.87 5.64
C ALA A 28 -7.70 10.57 5.82
N ASN A 29 -8.32 9.84 4.89
CA ASN A 29 -9.75 9.51 4.91
C ASN A 29 -10.12 8.31 5.79
N THR A 30 -9.16 7.44 6.11
CA THR A 30 -9.36 6.25 6.96
C THR A 30 -8.87 6.44 8.40
N LYS A 31 -8.08 7.50 8.66
CA LYS A 31 -7.59 7.83 10.00
C LYS A 31 -8.75 8.04 10.96
N GLY A 32 -8.75 7.29 12.06
CA GLY A 32 -9.79 7.34 13.10
C GLY A 32 -11.00 6.45 12.86
N LYS A 33 -11.15 5.85 11.67
CA LYS A 33 -12.25 4.92 11.37
C LYS A 33 -11.94 3.46 11.72
N ILE A 34 -10.68 3.15 12.04
CA ILE A 34 -10.22 1.79 12.31
C ILE A 34 -10.17 1.55 13.82
N LYS A 35 -10.94 0.58 14.31
CA LYS A 35 -10.97 0.15 15.72
C LYS A 35 -10.08 -1.07 15.95
N TYR A 36 -10.10 -2.03 15.02
CA TYR A 36 -9.25 -3.21 15.03
C TYR A 36 -8.32 -3.18 13.82
N ALA A 37 -7.01 -3.04 14.05
CA ALA A 37 -6.03 -3.07 12.98
C ALA A 37 -5.86 -4.50 12.44
N GLY A 38 -5.97 -4.65 11.13
CA GLY A 38 -5.71 -5.90 10.43
C GLY A 38 -4.22 -6.24 10.52
N ARG A 39 -3.91 -7.47 10.92
CA ARG A 39 -2.53 -8.00 10.96
C ARG A 39 -2.17 -8.85 9.74
N GLN A 40 -3.06 -8.87 8.75
CA GLN A 40 -2.95 -9.75 7.60
C GLN A 40 -1.88 -9.24 6.64
N TRP A 41 -0.96 -10.14 6.29
CA TRP A 41 -0.05 -9.97 5.18
C TRP A 41 -0.83 -10.24 3.90
N ASP A 42 -0.97 -9.22 3.06
CA ASP A 42 -1.58 -9.36 1.74
C ASP A 42 -0.46 -9.50 0.68
N ALA A 43 -0.85 -9.99 -0.49
CA ALA A 43 0.07 -10.13 -1.63
C ALA A 43 0.72 -8.78 -2.01
N THR A 44 0.02 -7.66 -1.80
CA THR A 44 0.53 -6.31 -2.07
C THR A 44 1.72 -5.95 -1.18
N LYS A 45 1.66 -6.18 0.14
CA LYS A 45 2.78 -5.94 1.08
C LYS A 45 4.01 -6.73 0.67
N ILE A 46 3.82 -8.00 0.30
CA ILE A 46 4.91 -8.87 -0.17
C ILE A 46 5.51 -8.32 -1.47
N THR A 47 4.67 -7.96 -2.43
CA THR A 47 5.09 -7.41 -3.73
C THR A 47 5.87 -6.12 -3.56
N LEU A 48 5.42 -5.21 -2.68
CA LEU A 48 6.11 -3.95 -2.41
C LEU A 48 7.50 -4.16 -1.79
N ILE A 49 7.66 -5.14 -0.88
CA ILE A 49 8.98 -5.49 -0.31
C ILE A 49 9.91 -6.00 -1.42
N VAL A 50 9.42 -6.88 -2.30
CA VAL A 50 10.20 -7.39 -3.43
C VAL A 50 10.65 -6.25 -4.34
N ILE A 51 9.77 -5.30 -4.63
CA ILE A 51 10.09 -4.13 -5.44
C ILE A 51 11.21 -3.29 -4.80
N VAL A 52 11.20 -3.09 -3.49
CA VAL A 52 12.30 -2.38 -2.79
C VAL A 52 13.60 -3.15 -2.94
N GLY A 53 13.58 -4.47 -2.71
CA GLY A 53 14.75 -5.32 -2.87
C GLY A 53 15.35 -5.21 -4.26
N LEU A 54 14.53 -5.34 -5.31
CA LEU A 54 14.97 -5.21 -6.70
C LEU A 54 15.48 -3.80 -7.01
N THR A 55 14.83 -2.77 -6.46
CA THR A 55 15.26 -1.38 -6.66
C THR A 55 16.64 -1.15 -6.04
N LEU A 56 16.89 -1.64 -4.83
CA LEU A 56 18.19 -1.52 -4.17
C LEU A 56 19.28 -2.32 -4.92
N VAL A 57 18.97 -3.54 -5.35
CA VAL A 57 19.89 -4.37 -6.14
C VAL A 57 20.24 -3.69 -7.46
N SER A 58 19.30 -2.98 -8.10
CA SER A 58 19.55 -2.26 -9.35
C SER A 58 20.59 -1.13 -9.23
N LEU A 59 20.89 -0.67 -8.01
CA LEU A 59 21.92 0.34 -7.75
C LEU A 59 23.33 -0.27 -7.67
N ILE A 60 23.45 -1.58 -7.48
CA ILE A 60 24.73 -2.26 -7.32
C ILE A 60 25.40 -2.41 -8.70
N GLY A 61 26.66 -1.95 -8.81
CA GLY A 61 27.46 -2.11 -10.04
C GLY A 61 27.15 -1.10 -11.16
N ASN A 62 26.24 -0.14 -10.93
CA ASN A 62 25.89 0.91 -11.88
C ASN A 62 26.41 2.28 -11.41
N THR A 63 26.69 3.19 -12.34
CA THR A 63 26.96 4.60 -12.01
C THR A 63 25.68 5.25 -11.49
N ILE A 64 25.64 5.57 -10.20
CA ILE A 64 24.46 6.13 -9.53
C ILE A 64 24.26 7.58 -9.98
N THR A 65 23.06 7.88 -10.49
CA THR A 65 22.66 9.25 -10.82
C THR A 65 21.69 9.81 -9.77
N VAL A 66 21.53 11.14 -9.77
CA VAL A 66 20.55 11.82 -8.90
C VAL A 66 19.13 11.29 -9.13
N PHE A 67 18.79 10.92 -10.36
CA PHE A 67 17.48 10.35 -10.69
C PHE A 67 17.28 8.95 -10.10
N ASP A 68 18.33 8.13 -9.98
CA ASP A 68 18.24 6.82 -9.33
C ASP A 68 17.93 6.96 -7.84
N ILE A 69 18.57 7.93 -7.18
CA ILE A 69 18.34 8.25 -5.77
C ILE A 69 16.90 8.74 -5.58
N LEU A 70 16.45 9.68 -6.41
CA LEU A 70 15.09 10.23 -6.31
C LEU A 70 14.02 9.15 -6.53
N ARG A 71 14.21 8.26 -7.51
CA ARG A 71 13.35 7.09 -7.74
C ARG A 71 13.26 6.21 -6.49
N VAL A 72 14.40 5.90 -5.87
CA VAL A 72 14.45 5.06 -4.66
C VAL A 72 13.70 5.71 -3.50
N ILE A 73 13.93 7.01 -3.27
CA ILE A 73 13.24 7.77 -2.22
C ILE A 73 11.73 7.72 -2.43
N VAL A 74 11.26 7.97 -3.65
CA VAL A 74 9.82 7.96 -3.96
C VAL A 74 9.20 6.58 -3.75
N ILE A 75 9.90 5.50 -4.13
CA ILE A 75 9.43 4.12 -3.89
C ILE A 75 9.32 3.85 -2.38
N ILE A 76 10.33 4.22 -1.59
CA ILE A 76 10.32 4.03 -0.14
C ILE A 76 9.15 4.80 0.49
N VAL A 77 8.98 6.07 0.12
CA VAL A 77 7.89 6.92 0.64
C VAL A 77 6.53 6.31 0.29
N ALA A 78 6.34 5.81 -0.93
CA ALA A 78 5.10 5.20 -1.36
C ALA A 78 4.75 3.96 -0.53
N ILE A 79 5.74 3.17 -0.17
CA ILE A 79 5.56 1.94 0.63
C ILE A 79 5.29 2.28 2.10
N VAL A 80 5.99 3.26 2.65
CA VAL A 80 5.71 3.77 3.99
C VAL A 80 4.28 4.31 4.05
N ALA A 81 3.84 5.09 3.05
CA ALA A 81 2.47 5.56 2.95
C ALA A 81 1.46 4.40 2.89
N TYR A 82 1.78 3.35 2.12
CA TYR A 82 0.95 2.16 2.04
C TYR A 82 0.84 1.41 3.38
N TRP A 83 1.95 1.22 4.09
CA TRP A 83 1.94 0.57 5.41
C TRP A 83 1.25 1.39 6.48
N LEU A 84 1.34 2.72 6.40
CA LEU A 84 0.62 3.62 7.30
C LEU A 84 -0.88 3.59 7.05
N ALA A 85 -1.30 3.40 5.79
CA ALA A 85 -2.69 3.14 5.41
C ALA A 85 -3.11 1.72 5.83
N LYS A 86 -3.25 1.53 7.14
CA LYS A 86 -3.56 0.24 7.75
C LYS A 86 -4.91 -0.29 7.24
N ASP A 87 -4.92 -1.58 6.97
CA ASP A 87 -6.17 -2.34 6.89
C ASP A 87 -6.75 -2.51 8.28
N GLY A 88 -8.06 -2.66 8.38
CA GLY A 88 -8.69 -2.90 9.66
C GLY A 88 -10.20 -2.79 9.61
N ILE A 89 -10.81 -2.96 10.77
CA ILE A 89 -12.27 -3.01 10.92
C ILE A 89 -12.69 -1.91 11.88
N GLY A 90 -13.70 -1.15 11.49
CA GLY A 90 -14.32 -0.08 12.25
C GLY A 90 -15.77 -0.40 12.59
N GLU A 91 -16.41 0.51 13.32
CA GLU A 91 -17.83 0.38 13.67
C GLU A 91 -18.74 0.59 12.45
N GLU A 92 -18.33 1.44 11.52
CA GLU A 92 -19.13 1.81 10.33
C GLU A 92 -18.82 0.97 9.08
N GLY A 93 -17.71 0.21 9.09
CA GLY A 93 -17.24 -0.53 7.92
C GLY A 93 -15.88 -1.18 8.14
N TYR A 94 -15.28 -1.68 7.06
CA TYR A 94 -13.91 -2.17 7.07
C TYR A 94 -13.04 -1.39 6.07
N VAL A 95 -11.74 -1.39 6.30
CA VAL A 95 -10.73 -0.78 5.44
C VAL A 95 -9.84 -1.89 4.89
N THR A 96 -9.73 -1.94 3.57
CA THR A 96 -8.78 -2.80 2.85
C THR A 96 -8.05 -2.00 1.78
N ASN A 97 -6.73 -2.14 1.69
CA ASN A 97 -5.85 -1.42 0.77
C ASN A 97 -6.05 0.11 0.85
N GLY A 98 -6.32 0.62 2.07
CA GLY A 98 -6.64 2.01 2.34
C GLY A 98 -7.98 2.51 1.82
N LYS A 99 -8.84 1.64 1.25
CA LYS A 99 -10.22 1.99 0.89
C LYS A 99 -11.18 1.59 2.00
N PHE A 100 -12.07 2.50 2.36
CA PHE A 100 -13.15 2.23 3.31
C PHE A 100 -14.36 1.65 2.57
N HIS A 101 -14.95 0.60 3.15
CA HIS A 101 -16.14 -0.08 2.67
C HIS A 101 -17.16 -0.09 3.80
N ALA A 102 -18.33 0.54 3.58
CA ALA A 102 -19.36 0.64 4.61
C ALA A 102 -20.13 -0.68 4.74
N TRP A 103 -20.54 -1.03 5.97
CA TRP A 103 -21.35 -2.25 6.18
C TRP A 103 -22.67 -2.25 5.39
N LYS A 104 -23.26 -1.06 5.20
CA LYS A 104 -24.51 -0.86 4.45
C LYS A 104 -24.41 -1.21 2.96
N GLU A 105 -23.19 -1.28 2.42
CA GLU A 105 -22.95 -1.56 0.99
C GLU A 105 -22.77 -3.07 0.73
N LEU A 106 -22.73 -3.90 1.78
CA LEU A 106 -22.53 -5.35 1.64
C LEU A 106 -23.86 -6.10 1.62
N SER A 107 -23.98 -7.04 0.67
CA SER A 107 -25.14 -7.95 0.55
C SER A 107 -25.20 -9.00 1.65
N GLY A 108 -24.06 -9.31 2.29
CA GLY A 108 -23.98 -10.25 3.40
C GLY A 108 -22.55 -10.33 3.94
N TYR A 109 -22.42 -10.31 5.27
CA TYR A 109 -21.17 -10.57 5.96
C TYR A 109 -21.45 -11.49 7.16
N ASP A 110 -20.49 -12.37 7.45
CA ASP A 110 -20.45 -13.16 8.67
C ASP A 110 -19.18 -12.79 9.45
N TYR A 111 -19.23 -12.84 10.77
CA TYR A 111 -18.07 -12.52 11.60
C TYR A 111 -17.89 -13.55 12.71
N LYS A 112 -16.64 -13.91 12.94
CA LYS A 112 -16.26 -14.77 14.05
C LYS A 112 -15.33 -13.99 14.98
N ASP A 113 -15.84 -13.69 16.16
CA ASP A 113 -15.08 -13.06 17.23
C ASP A 113 -14.48 -14.15 18.14
N ASP A 114 -13.21 -14.48 17.90
CA ASP A 114 -12.42 -15.30 18.79
C ASP A 114 -11.60 -14.37 19.71
N LYS A 115 -11.36 -14.77 20.97
CA LYS A 115 -10.65 -13.95 22.00
C LYS A 115 -9.29 -13.34 21.56
N LYS A 116 -8.71 -13.82 20.45
CA LYS A 116 -7.44 -13.32 19.87
C LYS A 116 -7.58 -12.76 18.45
N PHE A 117 -8.66 -13.05 17.73
CA PHE A 117 -8.80 -12.74 16.31
C PHE A 117 -10.24 -12.40 15.97
N PHE A 118 -10.44 -11.28 15.29
CA PHE A 118 -11.70 -10.97 14.64
C PHE A 118 -11.60 -11.36 13.17
N ASN A 119 -12.36 -12.38 12.76
CA ASN A 119 -12.41 -12.84 11.37
C ASN A 119 -13.70 -12.34 10.73
N LEU A 120 -13.59 -11.70 9.57
CA LEU A 120 -14.72 -11.21 8.79
C LEU A 120 -14.78 -12.02 7.49
N TYR A 121 -15.93 -12.64 7.23
CA TYR A 121 -16.23 -13.36 6.00
C TYR A 121 -17.21 -12.52 5.19
N LEU A 122 -16.82 -12.19 3.96
CA LEU A 122 -17.63 -11.39 3.05
C LEU A 122 -18.23 -12.30 1.99
N THR A 123 -19.54 -12.26 1.80
CA THR A 123 -20.20 -12.93 0.68
C THR A 123 -20.22 -11.96 -0.49
N SER A 124 -19.42 -12.21 -1.53
CA SER A 124 -19.59 -11.49 -2.80
C SER A 124 -20.78 -12.06 -3.55
N SER A 125 -21.74 -11.20 -3.91
CA SER A 125 -22.76 -11.51 -4.92
C SER A 125 -22.13 -11.73 -6.29
#